data_AF-A0A925GV38-F1
#
_entry.id   AF-A0A925GV38-F1
#
_cell.length_a   1.000
_cell.length_b   1.000
_cell.length_c   1.000
_cell.angle_alpha   90.00
_cell.angle_beta   90.00
_cell.angle_gamma   90.00
#
_symmetry.space_group_name_H-M   'P 1'
#
loop_
_entity.id
_entity.type
_entity.pdbx_description
1 polymer ?
#
loop_
_entity_poly.entity_id
_entity_poly.type
_entity_poly.pdbx_seq_one_letter_code
_entity_poly.pdbx_strand_id
1 'polypeptide(L)'
;MKQLLAGDGISAERQMLKAIRDFGTYIATNQAFIPDYGDRHRNHETISTAFTESAVNQLVSRRMVKQQQMHWSQHGAHLLLQVRARVLNNELRDTFRRWYPGIKAETDTAVKLAA
;
A
#
# COMPACT_ATOMS: atom_id res chain seq x y z
N MET A 1 4.36 22.79 51.64
CA MET A 1 4.71 21.35 51.65
C MET A 1 4.10 20.67 50.42
N LYS A 2 4.73 20.85 49.25
CA LYS A 2 4.49 20.04 48.03
C LYS A 2 5.61 20.33 47.03
N GLN A 3 6.83 19.91 47.38
CA GLN A 3 7.90 19.69 46.42
C GLN A 3 8.29 18.23 46.55
N LEU A 4 7.81 17.42 45.62
CA LEU A 4 8.28 16.07 45.30
C LEU A 4 7.69 15.76 43.93
N LEU A 5 8.45 15.00 43.14
CA LEU A 5 8.32 14.79 41.70
C LEU A 5 9.08 15.81 40.85
N ALA A 6 10.40 15.85 41.06
CA ALA A 6 11.32 16.01 39.94
C ALA A 6 11.01 14.90 38.93
N GLY A 7 10.23 15.24 37.90
CA GLY A 7 10.05 14.38 36.75
C GLY A 7 11.34 14.39 35.95
N ASP A 8 12.20 13.40 36.18
CA ASP A 8 13.36 13.12 35.33
C ASP A 8 12.88 12.81 33.91
N GLY A 9 12.76 13.86 33.10
CA GLY A 9 12.60 13.74 31.66
C GLY A 9 13.80 12.96 31.12
N ILE A 10 13.55 11.77 30.57
CA ILE A 10 14.57 10.99 29.87
C ILE A 10 15.17 11.91 28.80
N SER A 11 16.46 12.28 28.97
CA SER A 11 17.20 13.08 27.99
C SER A 11 17.03 12.48 26.59
N ALA A 12 16.86 13.32 25.57
CA ALA A 12 16.69 12.90 24.17
C ALA A 12 17.76 11.89 23.72
N GLU A 13 18.98 12.03 24.24
CA GLU A 13 20.09 11.10 24.02
C GLU A 13 19.80 9.69 24.57
N ARG A 14 19.26 9.57 25.79
CA ARG A 14 18.87 8.28 26.37
C ARG A 14 17.73 7.63 25.59
N GLN A 15 16.81 8.44 25.07
CA GLN A 15 15.70 7.98 24.24
C GLN A 15 16.18 7.46 22.88
N MET A 16 17.12 8.17 22.25
CA MET A 16 17.78 7.75 21.01
C MET A 16 18.57 6.46 21.17
N LEU A 17 19.38 6.35 22.23
CA LEU A 17 20.14 5.13 22.54
C LEU A 17 19.22 3.92 22.78
N LYS A 18 18.06 4.15 23.41
CA LYS A 18 17.04 3.12 23.57
C LYS A 18 16.48 2.70 22.21
N ALA A 19 16.07 3.65 21.37
CA ALA A 19 15.54 3.36 20.03
C ALA A 19 16.52 2.57 19.16
N ILE A 20 17.82 2.90 19.21
CA ILE A 20 18.87 2.17 18.47
C ILE A 20 18.99 0.73 19.00
N ARG A 21 18.97 0.51 20.31
CA ARG A 21 18.99 -0.85 20.89
C ARG A 21 17.76 -1.66 20.50
N ASP A 22 16.59 -1.05 20.59
CA ASP A 22 15.31 -1.70 20.25
C ASP A 22 15.31 -2.06 18.75
N PHE A 23 15.83 -1.19 17.90
CA PHE A 23 15.98 -1.44 16.46
C PHE A 23 16.97 -2.56 16.16
N GLY A 24 18.14 -2.58 16.81
CA GLY A 24 19.10 -3.68 16.66
C GLY A 24 18.52 -5.03 17.09
N THR A 25 17.76 -5.03 18.19
CA THR A 25 17.04 -6.22 18.67
C THR A 25 15.99 -6.69 17.66
N TYR A 26 15.24 -5.75 17.08
CA TYR A 26 14.27 -6.04 16.03
C TYR A 26 14.94 -6.69 14.81
N ILE A 27 16.06 -6.12 14.32
CA ILE A 27 16.79 -6.68 13.18
C ILE A 27 17.26 -8.10 13.48
N ALA A 28 17.92 -8.31 14.63
CA ALA A 28 18.44 -9.63 15.01
C ALA A 28 17.33 -10.67 15.11
N THR A 29 16.19 -10.30 15.71
CA THR A 29 15.04 -11.20 15.89
C THR A 29 14.37 -11.56 14.55
N ASN A 30 14.32 -10.61 13.62
CA ASN A 30 13.61 -10.77 12.35
C ASN A 30 14.55 -11.07 11.17
N GLN A 31 15.84 -11.35 11.41
CA GLN A 31 16.84 -11.50 10.36
C GLN A 31 16.44 -12.50 9.27
N ALA A 32 15.83 -13.63 9.66
CA ALA A 32 15.36 -14.66 8.73
C ALA A 32 14.20 -14.20 7.81
N PHE A 33 13.50 -13.12 8.18
CA PHE A 33 12.37 -12.57 7.45
C PHE A 33 12.73 -11.29 6.67
N ILE A 34 13.93 -10.72 6.88
CA ILE A 34 14.40 -9.53 6.16
C ILE A 34 14.91 -9.98 4.78
N PRO A 35 14.28 -9.56 3.67
CA PRO A 35 14.74 -9.93 2.33
C PRO A 35 16.13 -9.37 2.03
N ASP A 36 16.96 -10.13 1.30
CA ASP A 36 18.20 -9.60 0.72
C ASP A 36 17.87 -8.72 -0.50
N TYR A 37 17.70 -7.43 -0.25
CA TYR A 37 17.43 -6.46 -1.30
C TYR A 37 18.60 -6.29 -2.28
N GLY A 38 19.83 -6.60 -1.86
CA GLY A 38 21.01 -6.56 -2.73
C GLY A 38 20.98 -7.68 -3.76
N ASP A 39 20.57 -8.88 -3.35
CA ASP A 39 20.36 -10.01 -4.26
C ASP A 39 19.21 -9.76 -5.23
N ARG A 40 18.07 -9.28 -4.71
CA ARG A 40 16.93 -8.87 -5.55
C ARG A 40 17.31 -7.83 -6.60
N HIS A 41 18.10 -6.83 -6.22
CA HIS A 41 18.57 -5.82 -7.17
C HIS A 41 19.45 -6.42 -8.27
N ARG A 42 20.38 -7.33 -7.93
CA ARG A 42 21.24 -8.01 -8.92
C ARG A 42 20.45 -8.93 -9.85
N ASN A 43 19.36 -9.51 -9.36
CA ASN A 43 18.48 -10.40 -10.12
C ASN A 43 17.30 -9.67 -10.80
N HIS A 44 17.27 -8.33 -10.76
CA HIS A 44 16.19 -7.51 -11.32
C HIS A 44 14.79 -7.85 -10.79
N GLU A 45 14.72 -8.33 -9.55
CA GLU A 45 13.46 -8.62 -8.86
C GLU A 45 12.86 -7.35 -8.26
N THR A 46 11.55 -7.36 -7.99
CA THR A 46 10.86 -6.24 -7.35
C THR A 46 11.46 -5.94 -5.98
N ILE A 47 12.09 -4.77 -5.85
CA ILE A 47 12.83 -4.35 -4.65
C ILE A 47 11.88 -3.80 -3.58
N SER A 48 10.80 -3.14 -3.97
CA SER A 48 9.89 -2.51 -3.00
C SER A 48 8.45 -2.49 -3.45
N THR A 49 7.56 -2.83 -2.53
CA THR A 49 6.11 -2.61 -2.63
C THR A 49 5.70 -1.26 -2.05
N ALA A 50 6.63 -0.43 -1.57
CA ALA A 50 6.34 0.81 -0.83
C ALA A 50 5.45 1.78 -1.60
N PHE A 51 5.59 1.87 -2.93
CA PHE A 51 4.71 2.68 -3.76
C PHE A 51 3.26 2.15 -3.74
N THR A 52 3.10 0.85 -3.93
CA THR A 52 1.79 0.17 -3.86
C THR A 52 1.19 0.29 -2.46
N GLU A 53 1.98 0.06 -1.42
CA GLU A 53 1.57 0.19 -0.02
C GLU A 53 1.16 1.62 0.32
N SER A 54 1.91 2.62 -0.12
CA SER A 54 1.58 4.03 0.05
C SER A 54 0.28 4.40 -0.67
N ALA A 55 0.10 3.93 -1.91
CA ALA A 55 -1.15 4.14 -2.65
C ALA A 55 -2.35 3.50 -1.94
N VAL A 56 -2.20 2.28 -1.43
CA VAL A 56 -3.22 1.61 -0.62
C VAL A 56 -3.50 2.39 0.65
N ASN A 57 -2.47 2.81 1.39
CA ASN A 57 -2.62 3.57 2.63
C ASN A 57 -3.34 4.91 2.40
N GLN A 58 -3.04 5.61 1.30
CA GLN A 58 -3.74 6.83 0.91
C GLN A 58 -5.21 6.57 0.59
N LEU A 59 -5.50 5.51 -0.17
CA LEU A 59 -6.88 5.14 -0.50
C LEU A 59 -7.68 4.79 0.75
N VAL A 60 -7.14 3.94 1.63
CA VAL A 60 -7.77 3.56 2.89
C VAL A 60 -8.00 4.80 3.76
N SER A 61 -6.99 5.66 3.92
CA SER A 61 -7.11 6.89 4.71
C SER A 61 -8.19 7.84 4.16
N ARG A 62 -8.27 7.98 2.83
CA ARG A 62 -9.30 8.80 2.17
C ARG A 62 -10.71 8.20 2.25
N ARG A 63 -10.84 6.88 2.28
CA ARG A 63 -12.14 6.17 2.16
C ARG A 63 -12.70 5.65 3.47
N MET A 64 -11.87 5.46 4.50
CA MET A 64 -12.29 4.81 5.76
C MET A 64 -12.05 5.69 6.98
N VAL A 65 -11.05 6.56 6.96
CA VAL A 65 -10.66 7.36 8.14
C VAL A 65 -11.25 8.77 8.11
N LYS A 66 -11.26 9.44 6.95
CA LYS A 66 -11.78 10.82 6.83
C LYS A 66 -13.19 10.84 6.25
N GLN A 67 -14.22 11.05 7.08
CA GLN A 67 -15.63 11.46 6.82
C GLN A 67 -16.40 10.95 5.58
N GLN A 68 -15.82 10.12 4.71
CA GLN A 68 -16.43 9.43 3.58
C GLN A 68 -16.40 7.93 3.85
N GLN A 69 -16.91 7.48 5.01
CA GLN A 69 -16.93 6.06 5.33
C GLN A 69 -17.70 5.30 4.25
N MET A 70 -16.93 4.55 3.48
CA MET A 70 -17.42 3.69 2.42
C MET A 70 -18.13 2.48 3.03
N HIS A 71 -19.45 2.41 2.86
CA HIS A 71 -20.30 1.28 3.29
C HIS A 71 -20.17 0.07 2.34
N TRP A 72 -18.94 -0.35 2.06
CA TRP A 72 -18.70 -1.48 1.18
C TRP A 72 -18.59 -2.73 2.02
N SER A 73 -19.40 -3.74 1.71
CA SER A 73 -19.16 -5.07 2.26
C SER A 73 -17.80 -5.58 1.78
N GLN A 74 -17.17 -6.49 2.53
CA GLN A 74 -15.92 -7.15 2.13
C GLN A 74 -16.01 -7.71 0.70
N HIS A 75 -17.16 -8.28 0.35
CA HIS A 75 -17.42 -8.78 -1.00
C HIS A 75 -17.43 -7.66 -2.05
N GLY A 76 -18.11 -6.54 -1.78
CA GLY A 76 -18.13 -5.39 -2.70
C GLY A 76 -16.74 -4.78 -2.93
N ALA A 77 -15.94 -4.65 -1.86
CA ALA A 77 -14.56 -4.17 -1.97
C ALA A 77 -13.68 -5.12 -2.80
N HIS A 78 -13.84 -6.44 -2.62
CA HIS A 78 -13.13 -7.44 -3.42
C HIS A 78 -13.48 -7.35 -4.91
N LEU A 79 -14.77 -7.23 -5.26
CA LEU A 79 -15.21 -7.09 -6.65
C LEU A 79 -14.69 -5.80 -7.29
N LEU A 80 -14.69 -4.67 -6.56
CA LEU A 80 -14.10 -3.43 -7.07
C LEU A 80 -12.62 -3.58 -7.41
N LEU A 81 -11.85 -4.24 -6.53
CA LEU A 81 -10.43 -4.45 -6.77
C LEU A 81 -10.21 -5.29 -8.03
N GLN A 82 -11.01 -6.34 -8.25
CA GLN A 82 -10.95 -7.13 -9.48
C GLN A 82 -11.25 -6.29 -10.73
N VAL A 83 -12.30 -5.46 -10.69
CA VAL A 83 -12.64 -4.56 -11.81
C VAL A 83 -11.49 -3.58 -12.05
N ARG A 84 -10.96 -2.96 -10.99
CA ARG A 84 -9.89 -1.97 -11.10
C ARG A 84 -8.60 -2.58 -11.65
N ALA A 85 -8.23 -3.79 -11.21
CA ALA A 85 -7.08 -4.52 -11.75
C ALA A 85 -7.25 -4.79 -13.25
N ARG A 86 -8.44 -5.27 -13.68
CA ARG A 86 -8.73 -5.50 -15.10
C ARG A 86 -8.71 -4.21 -15.93
N VAL A 87 -9.08 -3.07 -15.36
CA VAL A 87 -8.93 -1.76 -16.04
C VAL A 87 -7.46 -1.42 -16.23
N LEU A 88 -6.66 -1.54 -15.17
CA LEU A 88 -5.23 -1.22 -15.22
C LEU A 88 -4.45 -2.14 -16.17
N ASN A 89 -4.88 -3.40 -16.28
CA ASN A 89 -4.32 -4.37 -17.23
C ASN A 89 -4.89 -4.24 -18.65
N ASN A 90 -5.81 -3.31 -18.91
CA ASN A 90 -6.57 -3.19 -20.17
C ASN A 90 -7.40 -4.43 -20.57
N GLU A 91 -7.68 -5.33 -19.64
CA GLU A 91 -8.41 -6.59 -19.84
C GLU A 91 -9.93 -6.49 -19.62
N LEU A 92 -10.41 -5.36 -19.07
CA LEU A 92 -11.81 -5.22 -18.67
C LEU A 92 -12.75 -5.43 -19.87
N ARG A 93 -12.44 -4.82 -21.02
CA ARG A 93 -13.30 -4.89 -22.20
C ARG A 93 -13.40 -6.30 -22.75
N ASP A 94 -12.30 -7.04 -22.77
CA ASP A 94 -12.27 -8.43 -23.26
C ASP A 94 -13.06 -9.37 -22.34
N THR A 95 -12.96 -9.15 -21.02
CA THR A 95 -13.80 -9.87 -20.08
C THR A 95 -15.28 -9.63 -20.35
N PHE A 96 -15.67 -8.38 -20.61
CA PHE A 96 -17.06 -8.03 -20.96
C PHE A 96 -17.51 -8.65 -22.29
N ARG A 97 -16.65 -8.68 -23.30
CA ARG A 97 -16.93 -9.33 -24.59
C ARG A 97 -17.19 -10.83 -24.43
N ARG A 98 -16.42 -11.49 -23.57
CA ARG A 98 -16.62 -12.92 -23.25
C ARG A 98 -17.98 -13.19 -22.60
N TRP A 99 -18.43 -12.30 -21.72
CA TRP A 99 -19.72 -12.44 -21.03
C TRP A 99 -20.90 -11.99 -21.89
N TYR A 100 -20.70 -11.00 -22.76
CA TYR A 100 -21.72 -10.42 -23.62
C TYR A 100 -21.22 -10.35 -25.07
N PRO A 101 -21.38 -11.45 -25.84
CA PRO A 101 -20.87 -11.55 -27.21
C PRO A 101 -21.43 -10.50 -28.19
N GLY A 102 -22.57 -9.88 -27.87
CA GLY A 102 -23.20 -8.82 -28.66
C GLY A 102 -22.61 -7.42 -28.49
N ILE A 103 -21.66 -7.22 -27.56
CA ILE A 103 -20.97 -5.94 -27.40
C ILE A 103 -20.03 -5.72 -28.59
N LYS A 104 -20.45 -4.85 -29.52
CA LYS A 104 -19.63 -4.45 -30.67
C LYS A 104 -18.29 -3.88 -30.22
N ALA A 105 -17.22 -4.22 -30.95
CA ALA A 105 -15.94 -3.55 -30.85
C ALA A 105 -16.04 -2.20 -31.55
N GLU A 106 -16.59 -1.19 -30.87
CA GLU A 106 -16.39 0.17 -31.35
C GLU A 106 -14.94 0.58 -31.10
N THR A 107 -14.38 1.08 -32.20
CA THR A 107 -13.03 1.47 -32.53
C THR A 107 -12.24 2.17 -31.42
N ASP A 108 -10.99 1.71 -31.26
CA ASP A 108 -9.90 2.29 -30.47
C ASP A 108 -9.42 3.67 -31.03
N THR A 109 -10.36 4.56 -31.40
CA THR A 109 -10.04 5.76 -32.21
C THR A 109 -10.54 7.08 -31.62
N ALA A 110 -10.78 7.18 -30.31
CA ALA A 110 -11.25 8.45 -29.73
C ALA A 110 -10.59 8.89 -28.41
N VAL A 111 -9.45 8.32 -28.00
CA VAL A 111 -8.72 8.80 -26.79
C VAL A 111 -7.32 9.34 -27.09
N LYS A 112 -6.79 9.19 -28.32
CA LYS A 112 -5.48 9.75 -28.72
C LYS A 112 -5.51 11.20 -29.26
N LEU A 113 -6.63 11.92 -29.17
CA LEU A 113 -6.77 13.27 -29.76
C LEU A 113 -6.89 14.41 -28.74
N ALA A 114 -6.54 14.17 -27.49
CA ALA A 114 -6.39 15.24 -26.49
C ALA A 114 -5.16 14.98 -25.61
N ALA A 115 -3.98 15.13 -26.21
CA ALA A 115 -2.71 15.34 -25.53
C ALA A 115 -2.02 16.55 -26.17
#